data_AF-A0A4Q3V1V2-F1
#
_entry.id   AF-A0A4Q3V1V2-F1
#
_cell.length_a   1.000
_cell.length_b   1.000
_cell.length_c   1.000
_cell.angle_alpha   90.00
_cell.angle_beta   90.00
_cell.angle_gamma   90.00
#
_symmetry.space_group_name_H-M   'P 1'
#
loop_
_entity.id
_entity.type
_entity.pdbx_description
1 polymer ?
#
loop_
_entity_poly.entity_id
_entity_poly.type
_entity_poly.pdbx_seq_one_letter_code
_entity_poly.pdbx_strand_id
1 'polypeptide(L)'
;FLAHPLELNGFKEYPTEIAEVASMSMELFSMDYWKVFFSDAEGLIRAKEQQLERVITIFPWIATIDKFQHWVYENPNHTEEERVANWIRIADEFTSPVIDFSGLASYREYSWQRQLHLFEVPFYYIEYGIAQLGAIGLWQQFKKNPENALNNYITALQLGGTRTLPELFETAGLKFNLSPDHISGLMKFVKTELDNLQKRA
;
A
#
# COMPACT_ATOMS: atom_id res chain seq x y z
N PHE A 1 -10.34 -4.39 -19.12
CA PHE A 1 -11.79 -4.42 -19.40
C PHE A 1 -12.38 -3.02 -19.44
N LEU A 2 -12.25 -2.24 -18.35
CA LEU A 2 -12.82 -0.88 -18.27
C LEU A 2 -12.22 0.11 -19.28
N ALA A 3 -10.90 0.09 -19.48
CA ALA A 3 -10.21 0.90 -20.49
C ALA A 3 -10.19 0.28 -21.90
N HIS A 4 -10.80 -0.91 -22.12
CA HIS A 4 -10.77 -1.58 -23.42
C HIS A 4 -11.35 -0.76 -24.59
N PRO A 5 -12.41 0.06 -24.38
CA PRO A 5 -12.94 0.93 -25.43
C PRO A 5 -12.02 2.07 -25.89
N LEU A 6 -10.91 2.34 -25.17
CA LEU A 6 -9.96 3.40 -25.57
C LEU A 6 -9.28 3.06 -26.89
N GLU A 7 -9.14 4.07 -27.74
CA GLU A 7 -8.69 3.90 -29.13
C GLU A 7 -7.24 3.39 -29.23
N LEU A 8 -6.32 4.00 -28.48
CA LEU A 8 -4.90 3.66 -28.52
C LEU A 8 -4.55 2.62 -27.44
N ASN A 9 -3.68 1.67 -27.79
CA ASN A 9 -3.23 0.65 -26.83
C ASN A 9 -2.50 1.25 -25.62
N GLY A 10 -1.67 2.28 -25.81
CA GLY A 10 -0.99 2.95 -24.70
C GLY A 10 -1.95 3.63 -23.70
N PHE A 11 -3.15 4.01 -24.13
CA PHE A 11 -4.16 4.55 -23.22
C PHE A 11 -4.81 3.50 -22.34
N LYS A 12 -4.69 2.22 -22.70
CA LYS A 12 -5.26 1.10 -21.94
C LYS A 12 -4.38 0.69 -20.77
N GLU A 13 -3.11 1.12 -20.77
CA GLU A 13 -2.16 0.92 -19.68
C GLU A 13 -2.43 1.95 -18.58
N TYR A 14 -2.34 1.53 -17.34
CA TYR A 14 -2.52 2.40 -16.18
C TYR A 14 -1.15 2.86 -15.68
N PRO A 15 -1.02 4.06 -15.09
CA PRO A 15 0.04 4.32 -14.14
C PRO A 15 0.05 3.19 -13.10
N THR A 16 1.24 2.69 -12.79
CA THR A 16 1.47 1.56 -11.87
C THR A 16 0.75 1.72 -10.54
N GLU A 17 0.75 2.93 -10.01
CA GLU A 17 0.08 3.39 -8.80
C GLU A 17 -1.42 3.15 -8.85
N ILE A 18 -2.06 3.43 -10.00
CA ILE A 18 -3.51 3.28 -10.17
C ILE A 18 -3.89 1.82 -10.37
N ALA A 19 -3.03 1.03 -11.02
CA ALA A 19 -3.20 -0.41 -11.05
C ALA A 19 -3.17 -1.00 -9.62
N GLU A 20 -2.30 -0.49 -8.75
CA GLU A 20 -2.24 -0.89 -7.34
C GLU A 20 -3.39 -0.31 -6.49
N VAL A 21 -3.84 0.92 -6.75
CA VAL A 21 -5.08 1.44 -6.12
C VAL A 21 -6.24 0.49 -6.44
N ALA A 22 -6.30 -0.03 -7.66
CA ALA A 22 -7.35 -0.96 -8.06
C ALA A 22 -7.32 -2.25 -7.24
N SER A 23 -6.16 -2.92 -7.17
CA SER A 23 -5.96 -4.18 -6.44
C SER A 23 -6.24 -3.99 -4.93
N MET A 24 -5.57 -3.03 -4.30
CA MET A 24 -5.63 -2.80 -2.86
C MET A 24 -7.00 -2.31 -2.39
N SER A 25 -7.70 -1.52 -3.21
CA SER A 25 -9.09 -1.12 -2.89
C SER A 25 -10.01 -2.32 -2.86
N MET A 26 -9.85 -3.26 -3.81
CA MET A 26 -10.70 -4.45 -3.88
C MET A 26 -10.47 -5.39 -2.69
N GLU A 27 -9.23 -5.51 -2.20
CA GLU A 27 -8.95 -6.22 -0.95
C GLU A 27 -9.78 -5.64 0.20
N LEU A 28 -9.80 -4.31 0.34
CA LEU A 28 -10.54 -3.62 1.41
C LEU A 28 -12.07 -3.68 1.21
N PHE A 29 -12.57 -3.48 0.00
CA PHE A 29 -14.01 -3.54 -0.30
C PHE A 29 -14.57 -4.94 -0.05
N SER A 30 -13.81 -5.97 -0.44
CA SER A 30 -14.26 -7.35 -0.35
C SER A 30 -14.35 -7.87 1.09
N MET A 31 -13.72 -7.20 2.07
CA MET A 31 -13.79 -7.59 3.49
C MET A 31 -15.22 -7.75 3.99
N ASP A 32 -16.16 -6.91 3.54
CA ASP A 32 -17.57 -6.99 3.95
C ASP A 32 -18.27 -8.27 3.43
N TYR A 33 -17.65 -8.97 2.46
CA TYR A 33 -18.18 -10.15 1.79
C TYR A 33 -17.41 -11.46 2.08
N TRP A 34 -16.33 -11.40 2.87
CA TRP A 34 -15.48 -12.58 3.14
C TRP A 34 -16.17 -13.74 3.87
N LYS A 35 -17.40 -13.56 4.38
CA LYS A 35 -18.18 -14.65 4.99
C LYS A 35 -18.32 -15.89 4.07
N VAL A 36 -18.22 -15.72 2.75
CA VAL A 36 -18.25 -16.85 1.81
C VAL A 36 -17.01 -17.77 1.92
N PHE A 37 -15.90 -17.29 2.45
CA PHE A 37 -14.64 -18.04 2.62
C PHE A 37 -14.44 -18.58 4.04
N PHE A 38 -15.14 -18.02 5.03
CA PHE A 38 -14.98 -18.37 6.44
C PHE A 38 -16.25 -18.99 7.00
N SER A 39 -16.14 -20.23 7.47
CA SER A 39 -17.25 -20.96 8.08
C SER A 39 -17.52 -20.55 9.53
N ASP A 40 -16.53 -19.99 10.23
CA ASP A 40 -16.63 -19.52 11.61
C ASP A 40 -16.37 -18.00 11.72
N ALA A 41 -17.01 -17.38 12.71
CA ALA A 41 -16.94 -15.93 12.90
C ALA A 41 -15.59 -15.45 13.44
N GLU A 42 -14.92 -16.28 14.25
CA GLU A 42 -13.63 -15.94 14.85
C GLU A 42 -12.53 -15.84 13.80
N GLY A 43 -12.46 -16.80 12.89
CA GLY A 43 -11.54 -16.81 11.75
C GLY A 43 -11.78 -15.63 10.80
N LEU A 44 -13.04 -15.26 10.58
CA LEU A 44 -13.39 -14.07 9.78
C LEU A 44 -12.90 -12.78 10.45
N ILE A 45 -13.09 -12.63 11.77
CA ILE A 45 -12.63 -11.46 12.51
C ILE A 45 -11.10 -11.39 12.46
N ARG A 46 -10.41 -12.48 12.78
CA ARG A 46 -8.94 -12.55 12.75
C ARG A 46 -8.37 -12.20 11.37
N ALA A 47 -9.00 -12.68 10.29
CA ALA A 47 -8.56 -12.35 8.94
C ALA A 47 -8.69 -10.84 8.63
N LYS A 48 -9.79 -10.21 9.07
CA LYS A 48 -9.99 -8.76 8.91
C LYS A 48 -9.00 -7.96 9.74
N GLU A 49 -8.75 -8.38 10.99
CA GLU A 49 -7.74 -7.75 11.85
C GLU A 49 -6.37 -7.79 11.19
N GLN A 50 -5.93 -8.96 10.73
CA GLN A 50 -4.65 -9.13 10.04
C GLN A 50 -4.55 -8.24 8.78
N GLN A 51 -5.63 -8.11 8.00
CA GLN A 51 -5.64 -7.22 6.84
C GLN A 51 -5.46 -5.75 7.25
N LEU A 52 -6.21 -5.27 8.24
CA LEU A 52 -6.10 -3.87 8.68
C LEU A 52 -4.77 -3.56 9.35
N GLU A 53 -4.20 -4.51 10.10
CA GLU A 53 -2.85 -4.40 10.65
C GLU A 53 -1.81 -4.34 9.52
N ARG A 54 -1.94 -5.17 8.49
CA ARG A 54 -1.05 -5.17 7.33
C ARG A 54 -1.09 -3.84 6.58
N VAL A 55 -2.28 -3.27 6.39
CA VAL A 55 -2.48 -1.97 5.74
C VAL A 55 -1.72 -0.84 6.45
N ILE A 56 -1.59 -0.91 7.78
CA ILE A 56 -0.82 0.07 8.56
C ILE A 56 0.67 -0.28 8.54
N THR A 57 1.02 -1.54 8.80
CA THR A 57 2.40 -1.99 9.01
C THR A 57 3.24 -2.04 7.74
N ILE A 58 2.62 -2.00 6.56
CA ILE A 58 3.34 -1.97 5.28
C ILE A 58 4.06 -0.63 5.02
N PHE A 59 3.55 0.49 5.54
CA PHE A 59 4.11 1.82 5.27
C PHE A 59 5.58 1.98 5.72
N PRO A 60 5.96 1.60 6.96
CA PRO A 60 7.36 1.61 7.36
C PRO A 60 8.27 0.77 6.46
N TRP A 61 7.79 -0.40 6.02
CA TRP A 61 8.56 -1.26 5.12
C TRP A 61 8.75 -0.62 3.74
N ILE A 62 7.70 -0.01 3.18
CA ILE A 62 7.79 0.73 1.91
C ILE A 62 8.82 1.86 2.03
N ALA A 63 8.72 2.68 3.07
CA ALA A 63 9.65 3.79 3.31
C ALA A 63 11.11 3.31 3.50
N THR A 64 11.30 2.17 4.17
CA THR A 64 12.61 1.54 4.34
C THR A 64 13.22 1.13 2.99
N ILE A 65 12.44 0.44 2.16
CA ILE A 65 12.90 -0.07 0.85
C ILE A 65 13.17 1.08 -0.11
N ASP A 66 12.28 2.05 -0.20
CA ASP A 66 12.43 3.23 -1.06
C ASP A 66 13.66 4.06 -0.68
N LYS A 67 13.82 4.38 0.62
CA LYS A 67 14.98 5.12 1.13
C LYS A 67 16.30 4.37 0.90
N PHE A 68 16.29 3.04 1.09
CA PHE A 68 17.45 2.21 0.80
C PHE A 68 17.81 2.22 -0.69
N GLN A 69 16.81 2.13 -1.57
CA GLN A 69 17.02 2.15 -3.00
C GLN A 69 17.59 3.49 -3.47
N HIS A 70 17.05 4.61 -3.00
CA HIS A 70 17.63 5.93 -3.23
C HIS A 70 19.12 5.97 -2.85
N TRP A 71 19.47 5.51 -1.65
CA TRP A 71 20.87 5.48 -1.21
C TRP A 71 21.75 4.61 -2.12
N VAL A 72 21.28 3.43 -2.55
CA VAL A 72 22.02 2.53 -3.45
C VAL A 72 22.35 3.24 -4.78
N TYR A 73 21.38 3.93 -5.39
CA TYR A 73 21.56 4.60 -6.68
C TYR A 73 22.33 5.92 -6.57
N GLU A 74 22.25 6.63 -5.45
CA GLU A 74 23.03 7.83 -5.17
C GLU A 74 24.50 7.52 -4.84
N ASN A 75 24.81 6.27 -4.47
CA ASN A 75 26.15 5.83 -4.09
C ASN A 75 26.61 4.63 -4.95
N PRO A 76 26.71 4.74 -6.29
CA PRO A 76 26.88 3.57 -7.18
C PRO A 76 28.17 2.77 -6.96
N ASN A 77 29.17 3.33 -6.28
CA ASN A 77 30.46 2.70 -6.00
C ASN A 77 30.58 2.13 -4.57
N HIS A 78 29.46 2.01 -3.84
CA HIS A 78 29.48 1.46 -2.49
C HIS A 78 29.98 0.02 -2.45
N THR A 79 30.69 -0.31 -1.38
CA THR A 79 31.09 -1.67 -1.02
C THR A 79 29.93 -2.48 -0.44
N GLU A 80 30.09 -3.80 -0.33
CA GLU A 80 29.08 -4.64 0.32
C GLU A 80 28.90 -4.27 1.80
N GLU A 81 30.01 -3.97 2.49
CA GLU A 81 30.03 -3.55 3.88
C GLU A 81 29.27 -2.22 4.08
N GLU A 82 29.49 -1.24 3.20
CA GLU A 82 28.74 0.02 3.21
C GLU A 82 27.25 -0.18 2.93
N ARG A 83 26.90 -1.12 2.05
CA ARG A 83 25.50 -1.47 1.77
C ARG A 83 24.81 -2.07 2.99
N VAL A 84 25.45 -3.02 3.66
CA VAL A 84 24.93 -3.64 4.89
C VAL A 84 24.78 -2.59 5.99
N ALA A 85 25.80 -1.76 6.21
CA ALA A 85 25.76 -0.71 7.22
C ALA A 85 24.62 0.30 6.97
N ASN A 86 24.42 0.73 5.72
CA ASN A 86 23.35 1.65 5.37
C ASN A 86 21.97 1.00 5.40
N TRP A 87 21.85 -0.27 5.00
CA TRP A 87 20.61 -1.02 5.17
C TRP A 87 20.18 -1.07 6.63
N ILE A 88 21.08 -1.48 7.54
CA ILE A 88 20.76 -1.55 8.97
C ILE A 88 20.39 -0.17 9.53
N ARG A 89 21.16 0.87 9.20
CA ARG A 89 20.88 2.26 9.62
C ARG A 89 19.48 2.73 9.17
N ILE A 90 19.10 2.44 7.93
CA ILE A 90 17.79 2.83 7.38
C ILE A 90 16.68 1.98 7.99
N ALA A 91 16.89 0.67 8.12
CA ALA A 91 15.93 -0.24 8.76
C ALA A 91 15.65 0.17 10.21
N ASP A 92 16.67 0.57 10.97
CA ASP A 92 16.52 1.05 12.36
C ASP A 92 15.63 2.28 12.47
N GLU A 93 15.67 3.20 11.51
CA GLU A 93 14.85 4.43 11.50
C GLU A 93 13.34 4.14 11.45
N PHE A 94 12.96 3.06 10.76
CA PHE A 94 11.55 2.66 10.56
C PHE A 94 11.13 1.47 11.43
N THR A 95 12.04 0.94 12.25
CA THR A 95 11.77 -0.18 13.14
C THR A 95 11.39 0.32 14.53
N SER A 96 10.33 -0.25 15.10
CA SER A 96 9.93 0.09 16.48
C SER A 96 10.98 -0.40 17.49
N PRO A 97 11.35 0.40 18.51
CA PRO A 97 12.36 0.02 19.50
C PRO A 97 11.90 -1.13 20.43
N VAL A 98 10.63 -1.53 20.38
CA VAL A 98 10.10 -2.65 21.18
C VAL A 98 10.33 -4.02 20.53
N ILE A 99 10.79 -4.07 19.29
CA ILE A 99 11.04 -5.32 18.58
C ILE A 99 12.44 -5.83 18.93
N ASP A 100 12.51 -7.04 19.47
CA ASP A 100 13.76 -7.71 19.77
C ASP A 100 14.26 -8.54 18.59
N PHE A 101 15.48 -8.23 18.12
CA PHE A 101 16.16 -8.96 17.05
C PHE A 101 17.33 -9.81 17.58
N SER A 102 17.41 -10.04 18.89
CA SER A 102 18.45 -10.86 19.51
C SER A 102 18.54 -12.23 18.83
N GLY A 103 19.74 -12.59 18.38
CA GLY A 103 19.99 -13.84 17.64
C GLY A 103 19.63 -13.82 16.14
N LEU A 104 19.09 -12.71 15.61
CA LEU A 104 18.68 -12.58 14.21
C LEU A 104 19.46 -11.53 13.41
N ALA A 105 20.54 -10.98 13.97
CA ALA A 105 21.32 -9.90 13.37
C ALA A 105 21.76 -10.21 11.92
N SER A 106 22.33 -11.40 11.68
CA SER A 106 22.81 -11.82 10.35
C SER A 106 21.68 -11.91 9.31
N TYR A 107 20.47 -12.30 9.71
CA TYR A 107 19.32 -12.31 8.80
C TYR A 107 18.82 -10.90 8.50
N ARG A 108 18.91 -10.01 9.50
CA ARG A 108 18.45 -8.63 9.39
C ARG A 108 19.31 -7.85 8.38
N GLU A 109 20.62 -8.07 8.37
CA GLU A 109 21.61 -7.45 7.45
C GLU A 109 21.26 -7.60 5.96
N TYR A 110 20.65 -8.73 5.59
CA TYR A 110 20.33 -9.06 4.20
C TYR A 110 18.83 -9.17 3.93
N SER A 111 17.99 -8.77 4.89
CA SER A 111 16.53 -8.94 4.78
C SER A 111 15.90 -8.15 3.63
N TRP A 112 16.56 -7.10 3.11
CA TRP A 112 16.14 -6.40 1.90
C TRP A 112 16.19 -7.28 0.64
N GLN A 113 17.05 -8.29 0.59
CA GLN A 113 17.22 -9.14 -0.59
C GLN A 113 15.98 -9.96 -0.92
N ARG A 114 15.10 -10.20 0.06
CA ARG A 114 13.80 -10.86 -0.19
C ARG A 114 12.84 -9.98 -1.00
N GLN A 115 13.15 -8.70 -1.18
CA GLN A 115 12.32 -7.76 -1.92
C GLN A 115 12.65 -7.82 -3.42
N LEU A 116 11.91 -8.66 -4.15
CA LEU A 116 12.09 -8.89 -5.59
C LEU A 116 12.13 -7.59 -6.42
N HIS A 117 11.25 -6.64 -6.11
CA HIS A 117 11.12 -5.37 -6.85
C HIS A 117 12.42 -4.55 -6.93
N LEU A 118 13.33 -4.68 -5.95
CA LEU A 118 14.64 -4.00 -6.01
C LEU A 118 15.48 -4.44 -7.21
N PHE A 119 15.26 -5.67 -7.69
CA PHE A 119 16.02 -6.28 -8.79
C PHE A 119 15.29 -6.18 -10.13
N GLU A 120 13.94 -6.26 -10.13
CA GLU A 120 13.16 -6.31 -11.37
C GLU A 120 12.67 -4.93 -11.84
N VAL A 121 12.21 -4.08 -10.92
CA VAL A 121 11.56 -2.81 -11.25
C VAL A 121 12.00 -1.74 -10.24
N PRO A 122 13.18 -1.11 -10.43
CA PRO A 122 13.67 -0.10 -9.51
C PRO A 122 12.71 1.07 -9.31
N PHE A 123 12.64 1.58 -8.09
CA PHE A 123 11.77 2.67 -7.62
C PHE A 123 10.27 2.40 -7.67
N TYR A 124 9.82 1.21 -8.06
CA TYR A 124 8.40 0.86 -8.07
C TYR A 124 7.81 0.67 -6.66
N TYR A 125 8.61 0.39 -5.64
CA TYR A 125 8.06 -0.02 -4.35
C TYR A 125 7.35 1.11 -3.59
N ILE A 126 7.70 2.38 -3.86
CA ILE A 126 7.01 3.56 -3.31
C ILE A 126 5.56 3.67 -3.81
N GLU A 127 5.29 3.12 -5.00
CA GLU A 127 3.97 3.14 -5.62
C GLU A 127 2.94 2.40 -4.78
N TYR A 128 3.33 1.33 -4.08
CA TYR A 128 2.48 0.66 -3.10
C TYR A 128 2.05 1.60 -1.97
N GLY A 129 2.92 2.53 -1.54
CA GLY A 129 2.61 3.49 -0.50
C GLY A 129 1.56 4.50 -0.95
N ILE A 130 1.74 5.06 -2.14
CA ILE A 130 0.78 5.98 -2.75
C ILE A 130 -0.55 5.27 -3.02
N ALA A 131 -0.50 4.06 -3.56
CA ALA A 131 -1.67 3.25 -3.85
C ALA A 131 -2.45 2.86 -2.60
N GLN A 132 -1.77 2.48 -1.51
CA GLN A 132 -2.40 2.12 -0.25
C GLN A 132 -3.16 3.31 0.35
N LEU A 133 -2.65 4.55 0.21
CA LEU A 133 -3.38 5.76 0.62
C LEU A 133 -4.65 5.95 -0.20
N GLY A 134 -4.56 5.78 -1.53
CA GLY A 134 -5.71 5.84 -2.43
C GLY A 134 -6.77 4.78 -2.08
N ALA A 135 -6.33 3.55 -1.81
CA ALA A 135 -7.19 2.43 -1.43
C ALA A 135 -7.91 2.66 -0.09
N ILE A 136 -7.22 3.20 0.91
CA ILE A 136 -7.87 3.57 2.19
C ILE A 136 -8.88 4.69 1.98
N GLY A 137 -8.57 5.69 1.15
CA GLY A 137 -9.50 6.76 0.82
C GLY A 137 -10.77 6.27 0.11
N LEU A 138 -10.63 5.36 -0.85
CA LEU A 138 -11.76 4.69 -1.49
C LEU A 138 -12.53 3.82 -0.51
N TRP A 139 -11.84 3.13 0.41
CA TRP A 139 -12.50 2.35 1.46
C TRP A 139 -13.29 3.23 2.42
N GLN A 140 -12.80 4.42 2.78
CA GLN A 140 -13.57 5.42 3.52
C GLN A 140 -14.86 5.81 2.81
N GLN A 141 -14.81 6.01 1.48
CA GLN A 141 -16.02 6.26 0.69
C GLN A 141 -16.94 5.04 0.73
N PHE A 142 -16.39 3.83 0.56
CA PHE A 142 -17.16 2.59 0.52
C PHE A 142 -17.92 2.32 1.82
N LYS A 143 -17.29 2.54 2.98
CA LYS A 143 -17.97 2.42 4.29
C LYS A 143 -19.13 3.41 4.45
N LYS A 144 -19.11 4.55 3.75
CA LYS A 144 -20.17 5.58 3.79
C LYS A 144 -21.28 5.31 2.76
N ASN A 145 -20.90 5.03 1.52
CA ASN A 145 -21.79 4.75 0.42
C ASN A 145 -21.09 3.80 -0.58
N PRO A 146 -21.34 2.48 -0.51
CA PRO A 146 -20.72 1.49 -1.38
C PRO A 146 -20.93 1.74 -2.88
N GLU A 147 -22.14 2.14 -3.28
CA GLU A 147 -22.48 2.36 -4.68
C GLU A 147 -21.69 3.54 -5.25
N ASN A 148 -21.64 4.65 -4.53
CA ASN A 148 -20.87 5.82 -4.96
C ASN A 148 -19.36 5.53 -5.02
N ALA A 149 -18.83 4.81 -4.03
CA ALA A 149 -17.41 4.44 -4.01
C ALA A 149 -17.03 3.52 -5.19
N LEU A 150 -17.89 2.55 -5.52
CA LEU A 150 -17.70 1.70 -6.70
C LEU A 150 -17.80 2.48 -8.00
N ASN A 151 -18.74 3.44 -8.10
CA ASN A 151 -18.83 4.31 -9.27
C ASN A 151 -17.58 5.17 -9.46
N ASN A 152 -17.06 5.77 -8.38
CA ASN A 152 -15.81 6.52 -8.40
C ASN A 152 -14.61 5.64 -8.81
N TYR A 153 -14.49 4.45 -8.21
CA TYR A 153 -13.49 3.45 -8.55
C TYR A 153 -13.54 3.06 -10.04
N ILE A 154 -14.73 2.72 -10.56
CA ILE A 154 -14.90 2.31 -11.95
C ILE A 154 -14.58 3.46 -12.90
N THR A 155 -15.07 4.67 -12.61
CA THR A 155 -14.90 5.84 -13.47
C THR A 155 -13.42 6.21 -13.59
N ALA A 156 -12.67 6.20 -12.48
CA ALA A 156 -11.22 6.42 -12.52
C ALA A 156 -10.51 5.36 -13.37
N LEU A 157 -10.87 4.08 -13.23
CA LEU A 157 -10.26 2.99 -14.00
C LEU A 157 -10.68 2.94 -15.47
N GLN A 158 -11.78 3.59 -15.86
CA GLN A 158 -12.16 3.71 -17.28
C GLN A 158 -11.22 4.65 -18.05
N LEU A 159 -10.56 5.58 -17.35
CA LEU A 159 -9.66 6.56 -17.97
C LEU A 159 -8.32 5.96 -18.41
N GLY A 160 -7.93 4.79 -17.89
CA GLY A 160 -6.64 4.19 -18.24
C GLY A 160 -5.47 5.16 -18.00
N GLY A 161 -4.56 5.22 -18.96
CA GLY A 161 -3.38 6.09 -18.96
C GLY A 161 -3.61 7.46 -19.60
N THR A 162 -4.86 7.90 -19.73
CA THR A 162 -5.19 9.18 -20.41
C THR A 162 -5.11 10.41 -19.51
N ARG A 163 -4.84 10.22 -18.22
CA ARG A 163 -4.79 11.26 -17.19
C ARG A 163 -3.61 11.06 -16.28
N THR A 164 -3.18 12.14 -15.66
CA THR A 164 -2.13 12.13 -14.64
C THR A 164 -2.62 11.51 -13.33
N LEU A 165 -1.70 11.07 -12.49
CA LEU A 165 -2.04 10.47 -11.19
C LEU A 165 -2.95 11.37 -10.32
N PRO A 166 -2.71 12.69 -10.17
CA PRO A 166 -3.61 13.55 -9.41
C PRO A 166 -5.02 13.63 -9.99
N GLU A 167 -5.16 13.69 -11.32
CA GLU A 167 -6.46 13.73 -12.00
C GLU A 167 -7.22 12.40 -11.86
N LEU A 168 -6.51 11.27 -11.85
CA LEU A 168 -7.08 9.95 -11.60
C LEU A 168 -7.57 9.83 -10.13
N PHE A 169 -6.81 10.36 -9.17
CA PHE A 169 -7.25 10.46 -7.78
C PHE A 169 -8.50 11.34 -7.65
N GLU A 170 -8.49 12.52 -8.28
CA GLU A 170 -9.65 13.42 -8.28
C GLU A 170 -10.90 12.76 -8.88
N THR A 171 -10.74 12.04 -9.99
CA THR A 171 -11.82 11.26 -10.62
C THR A 171 -12.37 10.17 -9.69
N ALA A 172 -11.51 9.56 -8.87
CA ALA A 172 -11.91 8.61 -7.83
C ALA A 172 -12.55 9.29 -6.60
N GLY A 173 -12.78 10.60 -6.63
CA GLY A 173 -13.28 11.38 -5.49
C GLY A 173 -12.27 11.49 -4.35
N LEU A 174 -10.98 11.31 -4.66
CA LEU A 174 -9.88 11.42 -3.71
C LEU A 174 -9.11 12.71 -3.95
N LYS A 175 -8.28 13.08 -2.97
CA LYS A 175 -7.29 14.15 -3.13
C LYS A 175 -5.90 13.52 -3.15
N PHE A 176 -5.12 13.78 -4.19
CA PHE A 176 -3.70 13.43 -4.17
C PHE A 176 -2.98 14.34 -3.15
N ASN A 177 -2.80 13.83 -1.94
CA ASN A 177 -2.25 14.58 -0.82
C ASN A 177 -1.37 13.68 0.05
N LEU A 178 -0.07 13.93 0.03
CA LEU A 178 0.92 13.18 0.81
C LEU A 178 1.33 13.90 2.10
N SER A 179 0.55 14.88 2.56
CA SER A 179 0.86 15.61 3.79
C SER A 179 0.75 14.69 5.02
N PRO A 180 1.60 14.90 6.05
CA PRO A 180 1.54 14.11 7.28
C PRO A 180 0.15 14.07 7.92
N ASP A 181 -0.57 15.20 7.91
CA ASP A 181 -1.93 15.30 8.47
C ASP A 181 -2.93 14.42 7.72
N HIS A 182 -2.85 14.37 6.39
CA HIS A 182 -3.73 13.54 5.59
C HIS A 182 -3.48 12.05 5.82
N ILE A 183 -2.20 11.65 5.79
CA ILE A 183 -1.79 10.28 6.08
C ILE A 183 -2.22 9.88 7.49
N SER A 184 -2.00 10.75 8.48
CA SER A 184 -2.46 10.52 9.86
C SER A 184 -3.97 10.32 9.95
N GLY A 185 -4.75 11.12 9.21
CA GLY A 185 -6.20 10.97 9.12
C GLY A 185 -6.64 9.61 8.57
N LEU A 186 -5.99 9.14 7.50
CA LEU A 186 -6.24 7.81 6.94
C LEU A 186 -5.88 6.70 7.93
N MET A 187 -4.72 6.79 8.59
CA MET A 187 -4.29 5.80 9.59
C MET A 187 -5.24 5.75 10.80
N LYS A 188 -5.70 6.90 11.29
CA LYS A 188 -6.69 6.97 12.38
C LYS A 188 -8.01 6.32 12.01
N PHE A 189 -8.44 6.46 10.75
CA PHE A 189 -9.61 5.77 10.25
C PHE A 189 -9.42 4.24 10.26
N VAL A 190 -8.31 3.73 9.70
CA VAL A 190 -8.02 2.29 9.72
C VAL A 190 -7.98 1.77 11.15
N LYS A 191 -7.32 2.49 12.06
CA LYS A 191 -7.27 2.13 13.48
C LYS A 191 -8.65 2.10 14.14
N THR A 192 -9.52 3.06 13.82
CA THR A 192 -10.90 3.10 14.32
C THR A 192 -11.70 1.88 13.86
N GLU A 193 -11.57 1.50 12.58
CA GLU A 193 -12.23 0.30 12.06
C GLU A 193 -11.68 -0.99 12.70
N LEU A 194 -10.37 -1.07 12.92
CA LEU A 194 -9.74 -2.18 13.65
C LEU A 194 -10.27 -2.28 15.09
N ASP A 195 -10.33 -1.17 15.83
CA ASP A 195 -10.85 -1.14 17.20
C ASP A 195 -12.35 -1.53 17.25
N ASN A 196 -13.11 -1.18 16.21
CA ASN A 196 -14.51 -1.56 16.10
C ASN A 196 -14.71 -3.05 15.82
N LEU A 197 -13.76 -3.71 15.14
CA LEU A 197 -13.77 -5.16 14.96
C LEU A 197 -13.50 -5.88 16.28
N GLN A 198 -12.48 -5.44 17.03
CA GLN A 198 -12.08 -6.02 18.31
C GLN A 198 -13.17 -5.93 19.39
N LYS A 199 -13.99 -4.87 19.38
CA LYS A 199 -15.14 -4.73 20.30
C LYS A 199 -16.32 -5.66 19.99
N ARG A 200 -16.35 -6.24 18.79
CA ARG A 200 -17.43 -7.13 18.31
C ARG A 200 -17.07 -8.61 18.42
N ALA A 201 -15.80 -8.91 18.70
CA ALA A 201 -15.30 -10.24 19.05
C ALA A 201 -15.65 -10.59 20.49
#